data_AF-A0A7D6INL7-F1
#
_entry.id   AF-A0A7D6INL7-F1
#
_cell.length_a   1.000
_cell.length_b   1.000
_cell.length_c   1.000
_cell.angle_alpha   90.00
_cell.angle_beta   90.00
_cell.angle_gamma   90.00
#
_symmetry.space_group_name_H-M   'P 1'
#
loop_
_entity.id
_entity.type
_entity.pdbx_description
1 polymer ?
#
loop_
_entity_poly.entity_id
_entity_poly.type
_entity_poly.pdbx_seq_one_letter_code
_entity_poly.pdbx_strand_id
1 'polypeptide(L)'
;MTDEPDMATVLRNMKVPERMTGSQALRNFLLVYIDDQDSIENNPERLKQLNGLMILSQLEVINALGTIDERARVQIDKRSRKRRWF
;
A
#
# COMPACT_ATOMS: atom_id res chain seq x y z
N MET A 1 -25.89 -16.72 7.09
CA MET A 1 -24.47 -16.98 6.81
C MET A 1 -23.92 -15.69 6.28
N THR A 2 -22.96 -15.08 6.96
CA THR A 2 -22.33 -13.84 6.49
C THR A 2 -21.49 -14.19 5.27
N ASP A 3 -21.87 -13.68 4.09
CA ASP A 3 -21.12 -13.75 2.84
C ASP A 3 -19.87 -12.86 2.93
N GLU A 4 -18.99 -13.15 3.89
CA GLU A 4 -17.68 -12.50 3.92
C GLU A 4 -16.86 -13.05 2.74
N PRO A 5 -16.37 -12.18 1.85
CA PRO A 5 -15.61 -12.63 0.69
C PRO A 5 -14.34 -13.32 1.17
N ASP A 6 -14.08 -14.50 0.60
CA ASP A 6 -12.83 -15.23 0.79
C ASP A 6 -11.63 -14.27 0.63
N MET A 7 -10.76 -14.23 1.64
CA MET A 7 -9.62 -13.32 1.69
C MET A 7 -8.70 -13.52 0.48
N ALA A 8 -8.58 -14.72 -0.08
CA ALA A 8 -7.77 -14.96 -1.26
C ALA A 8 -8.39 -14.28 -2.48
N THR A 9 -9.71 -14.31 -2.59
CA THR A 9 -10.47 -13.57 -3.60
C THR A 9 -10.31 -12.05 -3.43
N VAL A 10 -10.36 -11.54 -2.19
CA VAL A 10 -10.11 -10.10 -1.90
C VAL A 10 -8.71 -9.69 -2.37
N LEU A 11 -7.68 -10.44 -1.99
CA LEU A 11 -6.29 -10.13 -2.34
C LEU A 11 -6.04 -10.21 -3.84
N ARG A 12 -6.62 -11.19 -4.56
CA ARG A 12 -6.48 -11.28 -6.03
C ARG A 12 -7.13 -10.09 -6.75
N ASN A 13 -8.26 -9.62 -6.25
CA ASN A 13 -9.00 -8.51 -6.85
C ASN A 13 -8.48 -7.12 -6.40
N MET A 14 -7.60 -7.09 -5.40
CA MET A 14 -7.03 -5.84 -4.89
C MET A 14 -6.13 -5.18 -5.93
N LYS A 15 -6.56 -3.98 -6.38
CA LYS A 15 -5.78 -3.14 -7.29
C LYS A 15 -4.68 -2.41 -6.52
N VAL A 16 -3.44 -2.79 -6.79
CA VAL A 16 -2.25 -2.10 -6.28
C VAL A 16 -1.57 -1.39 -7.46
N PRO A 17 -1.32 -0.07 -7.38
CA PRO A 17 -0.61 0.65 -8.43
C PRO A 17 0.76 0.05 -8.75
N GLU A 18 1.15 0.04 -10.03
CA GLU A 18 2.41 -0.57 -10.51
C GLU A 18 3.66 -0.01 -9.83
N ARG A 19 3.63 1.26 -9.46
CA ARG A 19 4.72 1.97 -8.77
C ARG A 19 4.87 1.64 -7.28
N MET A 20 3.93 0.90 -6.69
CA MET A 20 3.92 0.52 -5.27
C MET A 20 4.41 -0.92 -5.12
N THR A 21 5.71 -1.13 -5.31
CA THR A 21 6.34 -2.45 -5.39
C THR A 21 6.34 -3.17 -4.04
N GLY A 22 6.50 -2.45 -2.92
CA GLY A 22 6.39 -2.99 -1.57
C GLY A 22 4.98 -3.50 -1.26
N SER A 23 3.96 -2.75 -1.67
CA SER A 23 2.55 -3.12 -1.53
C SER A 23 2.17 -4.31 -2.41
N GLN A 24 2.74 -4.41 -3.62
CA GLN A 24 2.59 -5.60 -4.46
C GLN A 24 3.26 -6.83 -3.85
N ALA A 25 4.47 -6.67 -3.32
CA ALA A 25 5.20 -7.73 -2.65
C ALA A 25 4.45 -8.22 -1.40
N LEU A 26 3.88 -7.31 -0.60
CA LEU A 26 3.03 -7.65 0.54
C LEU A 26 1.80 -8.46 0.09
N ARG A 27 1.07 -7.98 -0.93
CA ARG A 27 -0.10 -8.71 -1.46
C ARG A 27 0.26 -10.12 -1.92
N ASN A 28 1.37 -10.26 -2.65
CA ASN A 28 1.83 -11.56 -3.14
C ASN A 28 2.26 -12.47 -2.00
N PHE A 29 2.95 -11.94 -0.99
CA PHE A 29 3.32 -12.69 0.21
C PHE A 29 2.07 -13.22 0.93
N LEU A 30 1.07 -12.37 1.16
CA LEU A 30 -0.18 -12.75 1.79
C LEU A 30 -0.94 -13.81 0.98
N LEU A 31 -0.94 -13.70 -0.36
CA LEU A 31 -1.55 -14.71 -1.24
C LEU A 31 -0.87 -16.07 -1.16
N VAL A 32 0.45 -16.12 -0.99
CA VAL A 32 1.21 -17.38 -0.90
C VAL A 32 0.88 -18.13 0.40
N TYR A 33 0.67 -17.41 1.50
CA TYR A 33 0.51 -18.00 2.83
C TYR A 33 -0.91 -17.91 3.38
N ILE A 34 -1.89 -17.62 2.53
CA ILE A 34 -3.26 -17.39 2.98
C ILE A 34 -3.91 -18.63 3.61
N ASP A 35 -3.61 -19.80 3.06
CA ASP A 35 -4.11 -21.09 3.52
C ASP A 35 -3.17 -21.74 4.56
N ASP A 36 -2.05 -21.08 4.89
CA ASP A 36 -0.99 -21.63 5.74
C ASP A 36 -0.42 -20.56 6.70
N GLN A 37 -1.29 -20.02 7.54
CA GLN A 37 -0.94 -19.02 8.56
C GLN A 37 0.04 -19.59 9.61
N ASP A 38 -0.11 -20.85 9.98
CA ASP A 38 0.78 -21.53 10.94
C ASP A 38 2.25 -21.48 10.47
N SER A 39 2.48 -21.50 9.15
CA SER A 39 3.82 -21.42 8.61
C SER A 39 4.45 -20.02 8.66
N ILE A 40 3.65 -18.97 8.87
CA ILE A 40 4.14 -17.62 9.20
C ILE A 40 4.44 -17.56 10.70
N GLU A 41 3.50 -17.96 11.54
CA GLU A 41 3.59 -17.81 13.00
C GLU A 41 4.73 -18.63 13.60
N ASN A 42 4.93 -19.85 13.10
CA ASN A 42 5.99 -20.75 13.57
C ASN A 42 7.34 -20.52 12.88
N ASN A 43 7.46 -19.51 12.01
CA ASN A 43 8.71 -19.20 11.31
C ASN A 43 9.11 -17.72 11.55
N PRO A 44 10.06 -17.47 12.48
CA PRO A 44 10.49 -16.12 12.82
C PRO A 44 11.00 -15.30 11.63
N GLU A 45 11.58 -15.95 10.62
CA GLU A 45 12.10 -15.23 9.45
C GLU A 45 10.98 -14.77 8.52
N ARG A 46 9.94 -15.58 8.35
CA ARG A 46 8.73 -15.17 7.62
C ARG A 46 7.96 -14.09 8.34
N LEU A 47 7.91 -14.14 9.67
CA LEU A 47 7.29 -13.08 10.47
C LEU A 47 8.05 -11.75 10.32
N LYS A 48 9.39 -11.77 10.34
CA LYS A 48 10.21 -10.58 10.03
C LYS A 48 9.96 -10.07 8.61
N GLN A 49 9.88 -10.97 7.63
CA GLN A 49 9.60 -10.61 6.24
C GLN A 49 8.22 -9.94 6.11
N LEU A 50 7.18 -10.51 6.72
CA LEU A 50 5.84 -9.92 6.77
C LEU A 50 5.88 -8.52 7.39
N ASN A 51 6.53 -8.37 8.56
CA ASN A 51 6.66 -7.07 9.22
C ASN A 51 7.37 -6.04 8.34
N GLY A 52 8.46 -6.42 7.68
CA GLY A 52 9.17 -5.56 6.74
C GLY A 52 8.29 -5.13 5.57
N LEU A 53 7.54 -6.06 4.98
CA LEU A 53 6.62 -5.78 3.88
C LEU A 53 5.46 -4.86 4.31
N MET A 54 4.91 -5.04 5.52
CA MET A 54 3.89 -4.15 6.07
C MET A 54 4.41 -2.71 6.22
N ILE A 55 5.59 -2.54 6.80
CA ILE A 55 6.22 -1.22 6.99
C ILE A 55 6.49 -0.57 5.63
N LEU A 56 7.06 -1.30 4.68
CA LEU A 56 7.35 -0.78 3.33
C LEU A 56 6.07 -0.34 2.62
N SER A 57 5.03 -1.17 2.63
CA SER A 57 3.73 -0.83 2.03
C SER A 57 3.13 0.44 2.64
N GLN A 58 3.21 0.59 3.97
CA GLN A 58 2.74 1.81 4.65
C GLN A 58 3.54 3.04 4.24
N LEU A 59 4.87 2.95 4.16
CA LEU A 59 5.72 4.06 3.74
C LEU A 59 5.46 4.48 2.28
N GLU A 60 5.12 3.54 1.39
CA GLU A 60 4.71 3.86 0.02
C GLU A 60 3.42 4.68 -0.02
N VAL A 61 2.43 4.33 0.81
CA VAL A 61 1.17 5.08 0.93
C VAL A 61 1.45 6.48 1.46
N ILE A 62 2.24 6.59 2.54
CA ILE A 62 2.62 7.89 3.12
C ILE A 62 3.33 8.76 2.08
N ASN A 63 4.29 8.20 1.33
CA ASN A 63 5.00 8.92 0.29
C ASN A 63 4.07 9.36 -0.87
N ALA A 64 3.15 8.49 -1.28
CA ALA A 64 2.18 8.81 -2.32
C ALA A 64 1.25 9.97 -1.88
N LEU A 65 0.79 9.96 -0.63
CA LEU A 65 -0.01 11.05 -0.05
C LEU A 65 0.80 12.35 0.06
N GLY A 66 2.04 12.29 0.53
CA GLY A 66 2.93 13.46 0.59
C GLY A 66 3.18 14.07 -0.79
N THR A 67 3.34 13.24 -1.82
CA THR A 67 3.48 13.72 -3.21
C THR A 67 2.21 14.43 -3.71
N ILE A 68 1.03 13.96 -3.30
CA ILE A 68 -0.25 14.60 -3.66
C ILE A 68 -0.39 15.96 -2.96
N ASP A 69 -0.08 16.02 -1.66
CA ASP A 69 -0.15 17.25 -0.88
C ASP A 69 0.79 18.33 -1.44
N GLU A 70 2.04 17.97 -1.73
CA GLU A 70 3.02 18.89 -2.31
C GLU A 70 2.56 19.43 -3.67
N ARG A 71 1.99 18.57 -4.53
CA ARG A 71 1.43 19.00 -5.82
C ARG A 71 0.27 19.97 -5.65
N ALA A 72 -0.62 19.72 -4.67
CA ALA A 72 -1.73 20.61 -4.38
C ALA A 72 -1.23 21.98 -3.90
N ARG A 73 -0.24 22.02 -3.00
CA ARG A 73 0.42 23.25 -2.53
C ARG A 73 1.03 24.05 -3.67
N VAL A 74 1.80 23.40 -4.55
CA VAL A 74 2.41 24.06 -5.73
C VAL A 74 1.35 24.62 -6.69
N GLN A 75 0.24 23.92 -6.90
CA GLN A 75 -0.84 24.41 -7.75
C GLN A 75 -1.54 25.64 -7.16
N ILE A 76 -1.75 25.67 -5.85
CA ILE A 76 -2.31 26.82 -5.14
C ILE A 76 -1.37 28.02 -5.26
N ASP A 77 -0.06 27.83 -5.04
CA ASP A 77 0.92 28.93 -5.14
C ASP A 77 1.02 29.49 -6.57
N LYS A 78 0.97 28.62 -7.59
CA LYS A 78 0.89 29.07 -9.00
C LYS A 78 -0.36 29.91 -9.28
N ARG A 79 -1.53 29.50 -8.76
CA ARG A 79 -2.78 30.26 -8.90
C ARG A 79 -2.75 31.59 -8.14
N SER A 80 -2.13 31.64 -6.96
CA SER A 80 -2.02 32.84 -6.14
C SER A 80 -1.06 33.86 -6.77
N ARG A 81 0.06 33.40 -7.35
CA ARG A 81 0.99 34.25 -8.10
C ARG A 81 0.32 34.80 -9.36
N LYS A 82 -0.37 33.97 -10.14
CA LYS A 82 -1.04 34.44 -11.38
C LYS A 82 -2.02 35.59 -11.12
N ARG A 83 -2.78 35.57 -10.01
CA ARG A 83 -3.71 36.66 -9.64
C ARG A 83 -3.05 37.94 -9.11
N ARG A 84 -1.75 37.92 -8.82
CA ARG A 84 -1.00 39.07 -8.30
C ARG A 84 -0.40 39.95 -9.40
N TRP A 85 -0.35 39.44 -10.63
CA TRP A 85 0.20 40.11 -11.81
C TRP A 85 -0.89 40.59 -12.80
N PHE A 86 -2.17 40.44 -12.45
CA PHE A 86 -3.33 41.07 -13.08
C PHE A 86 -3.96 42.04 -12.08
#